data_AF-A0A9R1AW48-F1
#
_entry.id   AF-A0A9R1AW48-F1
#
_cell.length_a   1.000
_cell.length_b   1.000
_cell.length_c   1.000
_cell.angle_alpha   90.00
_cell.angle_beta   90.00
_cell.angle_gamma   90.00
#
_symmetry.space_group_name_H-M   'P 1'
#
loop_
_entity.id
_entity.type
_entity.pdbx_description
1 polymer ?
#
loop_
_entity_poly.entity_id
_entity_poly.type
_entity_poly.pdbx_seq_one_letter_code
_entity_poly.pdbx_strand_id
1 'polypeptide(L)'
;MVSSNEADHLDAYSEIRLVIGDGECFYRSFIFSYLEQVIDRQDTDEEHRLLDVVERMSVQHAILGWNSEFSRTSRAFEELIEKVMRWKGTESTSSCRKEELLQFFSTYERTQDSEKNTLELTFPSVHRNSCF
;
A
#
# COMPACT_ATOMS: atom_id res chain seq x y z
N MET A 1 -39.90 0.44 14.25
CA MET A 1 -39.55 1.59 13.39
C MET A 1 -38.06 1.81 13.57
N VAL A 2 -37.27 1.51 12.55
CA VAL A 2 -35.80 1.58 12.60
C VAL A 2 -35.37 3.06 12.60
N SER A 3 -34.42 3.38 13.48
CA SER A 3 -33.95 4.71 13.81
C SER A 3 -33.21 5.35 12.63
N SER A 4 -33.59 6.58 12.28
CA SER A 4 -33.09 7.38 11.15
C SER A 4 -31.65 7.93 11.31
N ASN A 5 -30.75 7.24 12.02
CA ASN A 5 -29.41 7.76 12.35
C ASN A 5 -28.30 7.30 11.39
N GLU A 6 -28.63 6.52 10.35
CA GLU A 6 -27.64 5.93 9.44
C GLU A 6 -27.42 6.75 8.16
N ALA A 7 -28.21 7.79 7.94
CA ALA A 7 -28.24 8.55 6.69
C ALA A 7 -27.33 9.81 6.65
N ASP A 8 -26.79 10.26 7.79
CA ASP A 8 -26.09 11.57 7.89
C ASP A 8 -24.54 11.50 7.81
N HIS A 9 -23.93 10.31 7.76
CA HIS A 9 -22.46 10.20 7.77
C HIS A 9 -21.79 10.28 6.40
N LEU A 10 -22.54 10.09 5.31
CA LEU A 10 -21.98 10.08 3.95
C LEU A 10 -21.69 11.49 3.40
N ASP A 11 -22.27 12.54 3.98
CA ASP A 11 -22.04 13.93 3.55
C ASP A 11 -20.64 14.46 3.94
N ALA A 12 -19.94 13.76 4.85
CA ALA A 12 -18.57 14.09 5.25
C ALA A 12 -17.49 13.50 4.33
N TYR A 13 -17.85 12.59 3.42
CA TYR A 13 -16.90 11.87 2.57
C TYR A 13 -17.16 12.16 1.09
N SER A 14 -16.17 12.73 0.42
CA SER A 14 -16.29 13.05 -1.01
C SER A 14 -16.18 11.81 -1.90
N GLU A 15 -15.41 10.80 -1.48
CA GLU A 15 -15.12 9.61 -2.28
C GLU A 15 -14.92 8.37 -1.40
N ILE A 16 -15.14 7.18 -1.98
CA ILE A 16 -14.90 5.88 -1.36
C ILE A 16 -14.12 4.97 -2.30
N ARG A 17 -13.07 4.31 -1.77
CA ARG A 17 -12.28 3.31 -2.50
C ARG A 17 -12.64 1.92 -2.00
N LEU A 18 -13.21 1.08 -2.87
CA LEU A 18 -13.53 -0.30 -2.51
C LEU A 18 -12.27 -1.16 -2.50
N VAL A 19 -12.21 -2.07 -1.54
CA VAL A 19 -11.12 -3.03 -1.37
C VAL A 19 -11.76 -4.42 -1.23
N ILE A 20 -11.14 -5.43 -1.85
CA ILE A 20 -11.62 -6.82 -1.81
C ILE A 20 -11.76 -7.28 -0.34
N GLY A 21 -12.74 -8.13 -0.02
CA GLY A 21 -13.01 -8.60 1.34
C GLY A 21 -12.49 -10.01 1.62
N ASP A 22 -11.20 -10.26 1.42
CA ASP A 22 -10.58 -11.61 1.54
C ASP A 22 -9.89 -11.89 2.90
N GLY A 23 -10.03 -10.99 3.88
CA GLY A 23 -9.34 -11.07 5.17
C GLY A 23 -8.15 -10.11 5.31
N GLU A 24 -7.56 -9.66 4.20
CA GLU A 24 -6.41 -8.73 4.18
C GLU A 24 -6.83 -7.28 3.89
N CYS A 25 -8.13 -6.97 3.96
CA CYS A 25 -8.69 -5.69 3.50
C CYS A 25 -8.22 -4.50 4.33
N PHE A 26 -7.97 -4.70 5.63
CA PHE A 26 -7.41 -3.67 6.51
C PHE A 26 -6.01 -3.28 6.06
N TYR A 27 -5.10 -4.25 5.88
CA TYR A 27 -3.72 -4.00 5.50
C TYR A 27 -3.61 -3.35 4.12
N ARG A 28 -4.44 -3.80 3.16
CA ARG A 28 -4.54 -3.15 1.84
C ARG A 28 -5.00 -1.71 1.93
N SER A 29 -6.07 -1.46 2.68
CA SER A 29 -6.62 -0.11 2.83
C SER A 29 -5.59 0.80 3.51
N PHE A 30 -4.95 0.29 4.55
CA PHE A 30 -3.92 1.01 5.30
C PHE A 30 -2.72 1.36 4.42
N ILE A 31 -2.08 0.38 3.77
CA ILE A 31 -0.86 0.67 3.00
C ILE A 31 -1.14 1.64 1.87
N PHE A 32 -2.28 1.47 1.19
CA PHE A 32 -2.62 2.30 0.05
C PHE A 32 -2.88 3.74 0.50
N SER A 33 -3.76 3.93 1.48
CA SER A 33 -4.09 5.26 2.00
C SER A 33 -2.89 5.95 2.64
N TYR A 34 -1.99 5.19 3.27
CA TYR A 34 -0.76 5.72 3.82
C TYR A 34 0.18 6.22 2.73
N LEU A 35 0.48 5.39 1.73
CA LEU A 35 1.38 5.77 0.64
C LEU A 35 0.81 6.88 -0.23
N GLU A 36 -0.51 6.97 -0.38
CA GLU A 36 -1.18 8.08 -1.05
C GLU A 36 -0.92 9.43 -0.35
N GLN A 37 -0.77 9.44 0.98
CA GLN A 37 -0.35 10.63 1.73
C GLN A 37 1.16 10.86 1.62
N VAL A 38 1.97 9.80 1.68
CA VAL A 38 3.44 9.89 1.63
C VAL A 38 3.91 10.46 0.29
N ILE A 39 3.32 10.04 -0.82
CA ILE A 39 3.72 10.45 -2.18
C ILE A 39 3.40 11.92 -2.50
N ASP A 40 2.46 12.50 -1.75
CA ASP A 40 2.10 13.91 -1.85
C ASP A 40 2.98 14.83 -0.97
N ARG A 41 3.73 14.28 -0.01
CA ARG A 41 4.71 15.05 0.77
C ARG A 41 5.87 15.49 -0.13
N GLN A 42 6.40 16.69 0.12
CA GLN A 42 7.55 17.23 -0.63
C GLN A 42 8.88 16.60 -0.20
N ASP A 43 9.05 16.35 1.09
CA ASP A 43 10.23 15.69 1.65
C ASP A 43 10.19 14.17 1.45
N THR A 44 11.28 13.51 1.83
CA THR A 44 11.42 12.05 1.81
C THR A 44 11.66 11.47 3.21
N ASP A 45 11.39 12.24 4.27
CA ASP A 45 11.71 11.84 5.64
C ASP A 45 10.91 10.60 6.06
N GLU A 46 9.67 10.52 5.58
CA GLU A 46 8.78 9.40 5.87
C GLU A 46 9.27 8.10 5.22
N GLU A 47 9.73 8.13 3.97
CA GLU A 47 10.32 6.97 3.32
C GLU A 47 11.59 6.50 4.03
N HIS A 48 12.49 7.42 4.41
CA HIS A 48 13.68 7.06 5.19
C HIS A 48 13.30 6.47 6.55
N ARG A 49 12.27 7.00 7.23
CA ARG A 49 11.76 6.46 8.48
C ARG A 49 11.21 5.05 8.32
N LEU A 50 10.50 4.76 7.22
CA LEU A 50 10.00 3.42 6.92
C LEU A 50 11.15 2.43 6.66
N LEU A 51 12.16 2.84 5.88
CA LEU A 51 13.34 2.00 5.61
C LEU A 51 14.12 1.69 6.89
N ASP A 52 14.35 2.67 7.77
CA ASP A 52 15.02 2.45 9.07
C ASP A 52 14.25 1.46 9.95
N VAL A 53 12.92 1.55 9.97
CA VAL A 53 12.07 0.61 10.72
C VAL A 53 12.20 -0.82 10.19
N VAL A 54 12.22 -0.99 8.86
CA VAL A 54 12.38 -2.31 8.23
C VAL A 54 13.76 -2.91 8.51
N GLU A 55 14.82 -2.11 8.40
CA GLU A 55 16.19 -2.53 8.72
C GLU A 55 16.29 -3.02 10.18
N ARG A 56 15.75 -2.24 11.12
CA ARG A 56 15.73 -2.61 12.54
C ARG A 56 14.96 -3.90 12.81
N MET A 57 13.82 -4.09 12.15
CA MET A 57 13.04 -5.33 12.29
C MET A 57 13.76 -6.54 11.67
N SER A 58 14.51 -6.34 10.59
CA SER A 58 15.36 -7.39 9.99
C SER A 58 16.40 -7.92 10.97
N VAL A 59 17.07 -7.01 11.68
CA VAL A 59 18.04 -7.39 12.74
C VAL A 59 17.36 -8.17 13.86
N GLN A 60 16.16 -7.75 14.29
CA GLN A 60 15.41 -8.43 15.36
C GLN A 60 14.87 -9.81 14.93
N HIS A 61 14.40 -9.95 13.70
CA HIS A 61 13.89 -11.23 13.17
C HIS A 61 15.01 -12.25 12.97
N ALA A 62 16.22 -11.81 12.61
CA ALA A 62 17.39 -12.68 12.56
C ALA A 62 17.71 -13.31 13.94
N ILE A 63 17.52 -12.54 15.02
CA ILE A 63 17.72 -13.02 16.41
C ILE A 63 16.67 -14.08 16.78
N LEU A 64 15.45 -13.97 16.26
CA LEU A 64 14.33 -14.90 16.54
C LEU A 64 14.30 -16.13 15.61
N GLY A 65 15.19 -16.20 14.61
CA GLY A 65 15.28 -17.34 13.68
C GLY A 65 14.20 -17.36 12.59
N TRP A 66 13.48 -16.25 12.36
CA TRP A 66 12.43 -16.12 11.35
C TRP A 66 12.95 -15.48 10.05
N ASN A 67 13.98 -16.09 9.48
CA ASN A 67 14.83 -15.45 8.47
C ASN A 67 14.26 -15.44 7.04
N SER A 68 13.56 -16.49 6.59
CA SER A 68 13.24 -16.62 5.15
C SER A 68 12.00 -15.86 4.68
N GLU A 69 10.87 -15.90 5.40
CA GLU A 69 9.64 -15.22 4.99
C GLU A 69 9.70 -13.71 5.25
N PHE A 70 10.24 -13.30 6.40
CA PHE A 70 10.43 -11.88 6.70
C PHE A 70 11.36 -11.23 5.68
N SER A 71 12.48 -11.88 5.32
CA SER A 71 13.44 -11.32 4.36
C SER A 71 12.84 -11.10 2.97
N ARG A 72 11.90 -11.95 2.54
CA ARG A 72 11.23 -11.78 1.24
C ARG A 72 10.26 -10.60 1.25
N THR A 73 9.44 -10.52 2.30
CA THR A 73 8.41 -9.48 2.44
C THR A 73 9.04 -8.10 2.73
N SER A 74 10.10 -8.04 3.54
CA SER A 74 10.85 -6.81 3.82
C SER A 74 11.46 -6.24 2.54
N ARG A 75 12.07 -7.09 1.71
CA ARG A 75 12.64 -6.67 0.44
C ARG A 75 11.58 -6.13 -0.53
N ALA A 76 10.44 -6.81 -0.65
CA ALA A 76 9.35 -6.33 -1.50
C ALA A 76 8.82 -4.96 -1.05
N PHE A 77 8.77 -4.74 0.27
CA PHE A 77 8.40 -3.46 0.84
C PHE A 77 9.46 -2.38 0.59
N GLU A 78 10.75 -2.67 0.77
CA GLU A 78 11.85 -1.75 0.45
C GLU A 78 11.79 -1.30 -1.02
N GLU A 79 11.62 -2.23 -1.96
CA GLU A 79 11.49 -1.94 -3.39
C GLU A 79 10.25 -1.08 -3.70
N LEU A 80 9.16 -1.22 -2.93
CA LEU A 80 7.99 -0.34 -3.03
C LEU A 80 8.32 1.08 -2.54
N ILE A 81 8.98 1.23 -1.39
CA ILE A 81 9.36 2.55 -0.88
C ILE A 81 10.33 3.27 -1.84
N GLU A 82 11.28 2.57 -2.42
CA GLU A 82 12.18 3.12 -3.45
C GLU A 82 11.42 3.62 -4.69
N LYS A 83 10.39 2.89 -5.13
CA LYS A 83 9.50 3.34 -6.23
C LYS A 83 8.75 4.61 -5.86
N VAL A 84 8.22 4.70 -4.64
CA VAL A 84 7.52 5.89 -4.13
C VAL A 84 8.45 7.11 -4.16
N MET A 85 9.69 6.97 -3.68
CA MET A 85 10.70 8.03 -3.76
C MET A 85 10.99 8.46 -5.21
N ARG A 86 11.07 7.51 -6.14
CA ARG A 86 11.30 7.80 -7.57
C ARG A 86 10.13 8.54 -8.21
N TRP A 87 8.90 8.11 -7.94
CA TRP A 87 7.70 8.78 -8.45
C TRP A 87 7.62 10.22 -7.91
N LYS A 88 8.02 10.44 -6.66
CA LYS A 88 8.10 11.77 -6.04
C LYS A 88 9.18 12.66 -6.66
N GLY A 89 10.36 12.11 -6.96
CA GLY A 89 11.46 12.86 -7.57
C GLY A 89 11.28 13.18 -9.05
N THR A 90 10.28 12.60 -9.71
CA THR A 90 9.93 12.94 -11.10
C THR A 90 9.14 14.25 -11.11
N GLU A 91 9.40 15.14 -12.08
CA GLU A 91 8.64 16.39 -12.25
C GLU A 91 7.23 16.09 -12.79
N SER A 92 6.39 15.53 -11.92
CA SER A 92 5.05 15.03 -12.23
C SER A 92 4.02 15.55 -11.22
N THR A 93 2.77 15.64 -11.68
CA THR A 93 1.65 16.10 -10.85
C THR A 93 1.31 15.06 -9.77
N SER A 94 0.70 15.50 -8.67
CA SER A 94 0.17 14.60 -7.63
C SER A 94 -0.75 13.51 -8.21
N SER A 95 -1.62 13.87 -9.18
CA SER A 95 -2.49 12.91 -9.87
C SER A 95 -1.69 11.82 -10.58
N CYS A 96 -0.65 12.18 -11.33
CA CYS A 96 0.19 11.22 -12.04
C CYS A 96 0.91 10.27 -11.06
N ARG A 97 1.41 10.80 -9.94
CA ARG A 97 2.03 10.01 -8.87
C ARG A 97 1.05 9.01 -8.24
N LYS A 98 -0.19 9.44 -7.98
CA LYS A 98 -1.25 8.56 -7.45
C LYS A 98 -1.69 7.50 -8.45
N GLU A 99 -1.68 7.81 -9.74
CA GLU A 99 -1.95 6.84 -10.80
C GLU A 99 -0.86 5.76 -10.87
N GLU A 100 0.42 6.12 -10.74
CA GLU A 100 1.53 5.16 -10.64
C GLU A 100 1.37 4.22 -9.43
N LEU A 101 1.03 4.79 -8.27
CA LEU A 101 0.74 4.03 -7.05
C LEU A 101 -0.44 3.06 -7.27
N LEU A 102 -1.54 3.55 -7.86
CA LEU A 102 -2.69 2.72 -8.20
C LEU A 102 -2.35 1.61 -9.17
N GLN A 103 -1.56 1.91 -10.21
CA GLN A 103 -1.15 0.93 -11.20
C GLN A 103 -0.31 -0.17 -10.55
N PHE A 104 0.61 0.18 -9.65
CA PHE A 104 1.38 -0.79 -8.89
C PHE A 104 0.47 -1.78 -8.16
N PHE A 105 -0.49 -1.31 -7.36
CA PHE A 105 -1.44 -2.17 -6.64
C PHE A 105 -2.49 -2.84 -7.53
N SER A 106 -2.71 -2.37 -8.76
CA SER A 106 -3.67 -2.98 -9.71
C SER A 106 -3.05 -4.10 -10.56
N THR A 107 -1.73 -4.04 -10.81
CA THR A 107 -1.04 -5.01 -11.68
C THR A 107 -0.87 -6.40 -11.07
N TYR A 108 -1.14 -6.54 -9.77
CA TYR A 108 -0.91 -7.76 -9.01
C TYR A 108 -1.81 -8.95 -9.42
N GLU A 109 -3.00 -8.71 -9.99
CA GLU A 109 -3.87 -9.80 -10.47
C GLU A 109 -3.34 -10.55 -11.72
N ARG A 110 -2.46 -9.95 -12.53
CA ARG A 110 -2.20 -10.44 -13.90
C ARG A 110 -1.03 -11.40 -14.06
N THR A 111 -0.17 -11.60 -13.07
CA THR A 111 0.96 -12.52 -13.18
C THR A 111 0.54 -13.94 -12.80
N GLN A 112 0.42 -14.82 -13.80
CA GLN A 112 0.14 -16.26 -13.61
C GLN A 112 1.35 -17.07 -13.11
N ASP A 113 2.35 -16.44 -12.52
CA ASP A 113 3.62 -17.11 -12.22
C ASP A 113 3.66 -17.72 -10.82
N SER A 114 4.45 -18.77 -10.69
CA SER A 114 4.60 -19.67 -9.52
C SER A 114 5.05 -19.02 -8.19
N GLU A 115 5.04 -17.69 -8.08
CA GLU A 115 5.37 -16.87 -6.90
C GLU A 115 4.15 -16.46 -6.05
N LYS A 116 2.94 -16.91 -6.43
CA LYS A 116 1.66 -16.57 -5.78
C LYS A 116 1.66 -16.71 -4.24
N ASN A 117 2.41 -17.64 -3.68
CA ASN A 117 2.40 -17.88 -2.22
C ASN A 117 3.16 -16.82 -1.39
N THR A 118 4.06 -16.04 -1.98
CA THR A 118 4.94 -15.14 -1.19
C THR A 118 4.42 -13.70 -1.13
N LEU A 119 3.74 -13.22 -2.17
CA LEU A 119 3.29 -11.83 -2.26
C LEU A 119 1.78 -11.65 -2.02
N GLU A 120 0.97 -12.72 -2.10
CA GLU A 120 -0.45 -12.66 -1.66
C GLU A 120 -0.54 -12.40 -0.15
N LEU A 121 0.45 -12.85 0.60
CA LEU A 121 0.58 -12.58 2.03
C LEU A 121 1.02 -11.15 2.35
N THR A 122 1.43 -10.35 1.35
CA THR A 122 1.99 -9.01 1.60
C THR A 122 1.02 -7.90 1.17
N PHE A 123 0.50 -7.88 -0.07
CA PHE A 123 -0.46 -6.82 -0.48
C PHE A 123 -1.34 -7.23 -1.67
N PRO A 124 -2.59 -7.68 -1.45
CA PRO A 124 -3.47 -8.00 -2.59
C PRO A 124 -4.08 -6.74 -3.25
N SER A 125 -4.73 -6.94 -4.39
CA SER A 125 -5.13 -5.89 -5.33
C SER A 125 -6.15 -4.86 -4.81
N VAL A 126 -6.04 -3.63 -5.32
CA VAL A 126 -7.07 -2.58 -5.21
C VAL A 126 -7.75 -2.44 -6.56
N HIS A 127 -9.06 -2.64 -6.64
CA HIS A 127 -9.80 -2.55 -7.91
C HIS A 127 -10.13 -1.10 -8.27
N ARG A 128 -9.98 -0.78 -9.57
CA ARG A 128 -10.60 0.42 -10.17
C ARG A 128 -12.11 0.23 -10.19
N ASN A 129 -12.83 1.04 -9.40
CA ASN A 129 -14.17 1.43 -9.79
C ASN A 129 -14.08 2.83 -10.40
N SER A 130 -14.47 2.92 -11.67
CA SER A 130 -14.50 4.15 -12.46
C SER A 130 -15.32 5.23 -11.77
N CYS A 131 -14.64 6.27 -11.29
CA CYS A 131 -15.12 7.65 -11.28
C CYS A 131 -13.87 8.50 -11.59
N PHE A 132 -13.60 8.67 -12.89
CA PHE A 132 -12.85 9.82 -13.39
C PHE A 132 -13.84 10.96 -13.59
#